data_AF-Q4CNF1-F1
#
_entry.id   AF-Q4CNF1-F1
#
_cell.length_a   1.000
_cell.length_b   1.000
_cell.length_c   1.000
_cell.angle_alpha   90.00
_cell.angle_beta   90.00
_cell.angle_gamma   90.00
#
_symmetry.space_group_name_H-M   'P 1'
#
loop_
_entity.id
_entity.type
_entity.pdbx_description
1 polymer ?
#
loop_
_entity_poly.entity_id
_entity_poly.type
_entity_poly.pdbx_seq_one_letter_code
_entity_poly.pdbx_strand_id
1 'polypeptide(L)' 'DLGIKYDPSTGIYGMDFYVVLGRRGERVAHRRRKTSRVGCPHRVRKEEAMHWFERTYDGIIFQAKKKKVMTRRRRR' A
#
# COMPACT_ATOMS: atom_id res chain seq x y z
N ASP A 1 15.96 -5.63 11.13
CA ASP A 1 16.00 -7.10 11.08
C ASP A 1 14.76 -7.73 11.67
N LEU A 2 14.34 -8.86 11.10
CA LEU A 2 13.17 -9.63 11.53
C LEU A 2 13.38 -10.39 12.85
N GLY A 3 14.46 -10.12 13.59
CA GLY A 3 14.78 -10.80 14.85
C GLY A 3 15.18 -12.28 14.68
N ILE A 4 15.38 -12.75 13.45
CA ILE A 4 15.78 -14.12 13.15
C ILE A 4 17.26 -14.27 13.48
N LYS A 5 17.63 -15.37 14.15
CA LYS A 5 19.03 -15.68 14.47
C LYS A 5 19.83 -15.82 13.17
N TYR A 6 21.00 -15.19 13.13
CA TYR A 6 21.91 -15.31 12.00
C TYR A 6 22.46 -16.74 11.89
N ASP A 7 22.27 -17.35 10.72
CA ASP A 7 22.95 -18.59 10.32
C ASP A 7 23.99 -18.24 9.23
N PRO A 8 25.30 -18.42 9.51
CA PRO A 8 26.37 -18.11 8.55
C PRO A 8 26.29 -18.88 7.23
N SER A 9 25.55 -20.00 7.18
CA SER A 9 25.40 -20.81 5.96
C SER A 9 24.44 -20.21 4.93
N THR A 10 23.43 -19.46 5.37
CA THR A 10 22.42 -18.84 4.50
C THR A 10 22.83 -17.46 3.97
N GLY A 11 23.58 -16.69 4.75
CA GLY A 11 23.88 -15.29 4.43
C GLY A 11 22.71 -14.32 4.72
N ILE A 12 22.85 -13.06 4.27
CA ILE A 12 21.88 -11.98 4.50
C ILE A 12 21.00 -11.80 3.26
N TYR A 13 19.69 -12.02 3.41
CA TYR A 13 18.71 -11.79 2.35
C TYR A 13 18.00 -10.45 2.53
N GLY A 14 17.82 -9.71 1.43
CA GLY A 14 16.96 -8.52 1.36
C GLY A 14 15.52 -8.90 1.04
N MET A 15 14.54 -8.22 1.66
CA MET A 15 13.11 -8.49 1.46
C MET A 15 12.36 -7.18 1.19
N ASP A 16 11.41 -7.22 0.26
CA ASP A 16 10.46 -6.15 0.01
C ASP A 16 9.12 -6.46 0.68
N PHE A 17 8.55 -5.47 1.39
CA PHE A 17 7.25 -5.60 2.05
C PHE A 17 6.19 -4.75 1.34
N TYR A 18 5.02 -5.33 1.11
CA TYR A 18 3.83 -4.62 0.66
C TYR A 18 2.64 -4.97 1.55
N VAL A 19 1.87 -3.96 1.93
CA VAL A 19 0.70 -4.09 2.82
C VAL A 19 -0.53 -3.56 2.11
N VAL A 20 -1.63 -4.32 2.18
CA VAL A 20 -2.94 -3.91 1.67
C VAL A 20 -3.81 -3.44 2.83
N LEU A 21 -4.24 -2.17 2.78
CA LEU A 21 -5.17 -1.60 3.74
C LEU A 21 -6.60 -1.65 3.18
N GLY A 22 -7.54 -2.13 3.98
CA GLY A 22 -8.94 -2.26 3.61
C GLY A 22 -9.88 -2.06 4.79
N ARG A 23 -11.13 -1.64 4.51
CA ARG A 23 -12.19 -1.52 5.53
C ARG A 23 -13.02 -2.79 5.57
N ARG A 24 -13.55 -3.16 6.74
CA ARG A 24 -14.51 -4.28 6.87
C ARG A 24 -15.68 -4.06 5.89
N GLY A 25 -16.01 -5.09 5.11
CA GLY A 25 -17.05 -5.03 4.07
C GLY A 25 -16.55 -5.16 2.62
N GLU A 26 -15.23 -5.20 2.41
CA GLU A 26 -14.63 -5.35 1.07
C GLU A 26 -14.99 -6.68 0.36
N ARG A 27 -15.39 -7.71 1.13
CA ARG A 27 -15.80 -9.02 0.63
C ARG A 27 -16.89 -8.96 -0.47
N VAL A 28 -17.67 -7.89 -0.54
CA VAL A 28 -18.71 -7.70 -1.58
C VAL A 28 -18.12 -7.80 -3.00
N ALA A 29 -16.86 -7.41 -3.20
CA ALA A 29 -16.14 -7.51 -4.48
C ALA A 29 -15.58 -8.90 -4.78
N HIS A 30 -15.40 -9.76 -3.78
CA HIS A 30 -14.72 -11.06 -3.93
C HIS A 30 -15.66 -12.27 -3.75
N ARG A 31 -16.87 -12.09 -3.22
CA ARG A 31 -17.84 -13.18 -3.04
C ARG A 31 -18.31 -13.76 -4.38
N ARG A 32 -18.58 -15.07 -4.42
CA ARG A 32 -19.08 -15.79 -5.61
C ARG A 32 -20.50 -15.40 -6.02
N ARG A 33 -21.43 -15.31 -5.06
CA ARG A 33 -22.84 -14.96 -5.29
C ARG A 33 -23.09 -13.49 -4.94
N LYS A 34 -23.90 -12.80 -5.75
CA LYS A 34 -24.28 -11.37 -5.59
C LYS A 34 -23.05 -10.44 -5.56
N THR A 35 -22.02 -10.70 -6.34
CA THR A 35 -20.82 -9.85 -6.41
C THR A 35 -21.20 -8.43 -6.82
N SER A 36 -20.60 -7.43 -6.18
CA SER A 36 -20.80 -6.03 -6.54
C SER A 36 -19.54 -5.21 -6.24
N ARG A 37 -19.47 -3.99 -6.74
CA ARG A 37 -18.31 -3.11 -6.55
C ARG A 37 -18.35 -2.50 -5.15
N VAL A 38 -17.18 -2.33 -4.54
CA VAL A 38 -17.04 -1.50 -3.34
C VAL A 38 -17.27 -0.04 -3.73
N GLY A 39 -18.24 0.60 -3.06
CA GLY A 39 -18.61 2.00 -3.29
C GLY A 39 -17.45 2.96 -3.00
N CYS A 40 -17.39 4.08 -3.73
CA CYS A 40 -16.31 5.06 -3.60
C CYS A 40 -16.06 5.57 -2.17
N PRO A 41 -17.09 5.86 -1.35
CA PRO A 41 -16.87 6.33 0.03
C PRO A 41 -16.25 5.27 0.97
N HIS A 42 -16.37 3.99 0.61
CA HIS A 42 -15.88 2.88 1.43
C HIS A 42 -14.43 2.50 1.13
N ARG A 43 -13.88 2.96 0.00
CA ARG A 43 -12.49 2.68 -0.39
C ARG A 43 -11.54 3.51 0.43
N VAL A 44 -10.43 2.90 0.87
CA VAL A 44 -9.35 3.60 1.55
C VAL A 44 -8.62 4.49 0.54
N ARG A 45 -8.52 5.78 0.84
CA ARG A 45 -7.79 6.74 0.03
C ARG A 45 -6.34 6.85 0.48
N LYS A 46 -5.50 7.45 -0.37
CA LYS A 46 -4.09 7.67 -0.05
C LYS A 46 -3.92 8.48 1.24
N GLU A 47 -4.64 9.59 1.41
CA GLU A 47 -4.49 10.43 2.61
C GLU A 47 -4.92 9.68 3.88
N GLU A 48 -5.99 8.89 3.79
CA GLU A 48 -6.47 8.09 4.91
C GLU A 48 -5.48 7.00 5.31
N ALA A 49 -4.87 6.33 4.33
CA ALA A 49 -3.82 5.34 4.58
C ALA A 49 -2.58 5.97 5.25
N MET A 50 -2.17 7.15 4.80
CA MET A 50 -1.07 7.91 5.41
C MET A 50 -1.38 8.26 6.87
N HIS A 51 -2.57 8.82 7.12
CA HIS A 51 -2.97 9.20 8.47
C HIS A 51 -3.12 8.00 9.42
N TRP A 52 -3.63 6.86 8.92
CA TRP A 52 -3.70 5.64 9.69
C TRP A 52 -2.31 5.13 10.10
N PHE A 53 -1.33 5.21 9.20
CA PHE A 53 0.05 4.81 9.49
C PHE A 53 0.71 5.73 10.53
N GLU A 54 0.55 7.05 10.38
CA GLU A 54 1.03 8.04 11.36
C GLU A 54 0.41 7.79 12.74
N ARG A 55 -0.90 7.50 12.82
CA ARG A 55 -1.60 7.35 14.10
C ARG A 55 -1.37 6.01 14.80
N THR A 56 -1.26 4.91 14.05
CA THR A 56 -1.18 3.56 14.63
C THR A 56 0.24 3.11 14.93
N TYR A 57 1.22 3.60 14.16
CA TYR A 57 2.62 3.19 14.28
C TYR A 57 3.58 4.37 14.49
N ASP A 58 3.07 5.56 14.80
CA ASP A 58 3.86 6.80 14.95
C ASP A 58 4.82 7.04 13.77
N GLY A 59 4.36 6.64 12.57
CA GLY A 59 5.18 6.57 11.38
C GLY A 59 5.47 7.95 10.79
N ILE A 60 6.74 8.24 10.52
CA ILE A 60 7.14 9.49 9.86
C ILE A 60 7.09 9.30 8.33
N ILE A 61 6.29 10.12 7.66
CA ILE A 61 6.16 10.10 6.20
C ILE A 61 6.96 11.25 5.57
N PHE A 62 7.99 10.91 4.79
CA PHE A 62 8.76 11.89 4.02
C PHE A 62 8.04 12.27 2.73
N GLN A 63 7.77 13.58 2.55
CA GLN A 63 7.16 14.10 1.34
C GLN A 63 8.18 14.18 0.20
N ALA A 64 8.13 13.22 -0.73
CA ALA A 64 8.97 13.24 -1.92
C ALA A 64 8.50 14.32 -2.92
N LYS A 65 9.45 15.04 -3.55
CA LYS A 65 9.15 16.03 -4.61
C LYS A 65 8.42 15.33 -5.76
N LYS A 66 7.25 15.84 -6.17
CA LYS A 66 6.50 15.35 -7.33
C LYS A 66 7.41 15.38 -8.57
N LYS A 67 7.67 14.21 -9.18
CA LYS A 67 8.37 14.14 -10.47
C LYS A 67 7.50 14.80 -11.54
N LYS A 68 8.05 15.76 -12.29
CA LYS A 68 7.39 16.30 -13.49
C LYS A 68 7.32 15.17 -14.52
N VAL A 69 6.11 14.66 -14.79
CA VAL A 69 5.91 13.75 -15.92
C VAL A 69 6.02 14.59 -17.18
N MET A 70 7.07 14.35 -17.97
CA MET A 70 7.23 14.99 -19.26
C MET A 70 6.18 14.40 -20.21
N THR A 71 5.08 15.11 -20.41
CA THR A 71 4.09 14.74 -21.41
C THR A 71 4.73 14.93 -22.78
N ARG A 72 5.18 13.83 -23.38
CA ARG A 72 5.50 13.82 -24.81
C ARG A 72 4.20 14.11 -25.55
N ARG A 73 4.01 15.36 -25.97
CA ARG A 73 3.02 15.71 -26.99
C ARG A 73 3.34 14.83 -28.19
N ARG A 74 2.50 13.83 -28.45
CA ARG A 74 2.47 13.15 -29.73
C ARG A 74 2.18 14.23 -30.76
N ARG A 75 3.22 14.64 -31.50
CA ARG A 75 3.03 15.43 -32.71
C ARG A 75 2.26 14.53 -33.67
N ARG A 76 1.08 15.00 -34.07
CA ARG A 76 0.35 14.47 -35.21
C ARG A 76 1.19 14.65 -36.48
#